data_AF-A0A2E0Q0K3-F1
#
_entry.id   AF-A0A2E0Q0K3-F1
#
_cell.length_a   1.000
_cell.length_b   1.000
_cell.length_c   1.000
_cell.angle_alpha   90.00
_cell.angle_beta   90.00
_cell.angle_gamma   90.00
#
_symmetry.space_group_name_H-M   'P 1'
#
loop_
_entity.id
_entity.type
_entity.pdbx_description
1 polymer ?
#
loop_
_entity_poly.entity_id
_entity_poly.type
_entity_poly.pdbx_seq_one_letter_code
_entity_poly.pdbx_strand_id
1 'polypeptide(L)'
;MKIGVPGEIHTGEKRVATTPDVIKFLQKLGYTVAVESGAGAQANFSDNAYRESGAEIIDDTKTLWESSDIILKVRAPEKNNKLDLDESDLLKEGQTLISFIWPAQNDGLMQTLAKKKINVLAMDSIPRISRAQKMDALSSMANIAGYRAVIEASHHFGRFFTGQITAAGKVPPAKVLVIGAGVAGLAAIGAANSLGAIVRSFDTRPEVKEQVESMGAEFLLLDFEEDGSGEGGYAKTMSDEFIAAEMALFAEQAKDVDIIITTALIPGKPAPKLITKEMVDSMKDGSVVVDLASEQGGNCELTVPNDVNVSTNGVTIIGYSDLPSRLPTQSSQLYGTNLRHLLTDMTPEKDGQMIIDMKDEAVRGATVIKDGEITWPPPAPKISATPTKKPVEEVPVTPEEIKKPGLIKQSLPMLIGGLLLYGLGSVAPSSFMTHFTVFVLSCFVGYMVIWNVTAALHTPLMSVTNAVSSIIIIGALIQISSSGTLLVALATIGILITSINIAGGFAVTRRMLEMFRK
;
A
#
# COMPACT_ATOMS: atom_id res chain seq x y z
N MET A 1 -0.05 30.16 -13.17
CA MET A 1 1.39 29.98 -12.87
C MET A 1 1.95 28.81 -13.66
N LYS A 2 3.27 28.77 -13.89
CA LYS A 2 3.99 27.69 -14.59
C LYS A 2 4.72 26.78 -13.59
N ILE A 3 4.51 25.47 -13.72
CA ILE A 3 5.22 24.43 -12.99
C ILE A 3 6.39 23.92 -13.82
N GLY A 4 7.59 23.88 -13.25
CA GLY A 4 8.79 23.28 -13.82
C GLY A 4 9.14 21.96 -13.13
N VAL A 5 9.48 20.95 -13.92
CA VAL A 5 9.89 19.63 -13.45
C VAL A 5 11.26 19.29 -14.02
N PRO A 6 12.35 19.57 -13.27
CA PRO A 6 13.69 19.21 -13.71
C PRO A 6 13.95 17.70 -13.59
N GLY A 7 14.96 17.22 -14.30
CA GLY A 7 15.52 15.89 -14.10
C GLY A 7 16.28 15.83 -12.77
N GLU A 8 16.22 14.68 -12.10
CA GLU A 8 17.02 14.47 -10.90
C GLU A 8 18.49 14.20 -11.26
N ILE A 9 19.40 14.84 -10.53
CA ILE A 9 20.86 14.73 -10.73
C ILE A 9 21.54 13.80 -9.72
N HIS A 10 20.81 13.40 -8.68
CA HIS A 10 21.31 12.53 -7.64
C HIS A 10 21.64 11.14 -8.19
N THR A 11 22.81 10.63 -7.81
CA THR A 11 23.26 9.33 -8.30
C THR A 11 22.30 8.23 -7.88
N GLY A 12 21.80 7.45 -8.83
CA GLY A 12 20.84 6.37 -8.57
C GLY A 12 19.39 6.82 -8.44
N GLU A 13 19.08 8.12 -8.49
CA GLU A 13 17.70 8.62 -8.53
C GLU A 13 17.11 8.42 -9.92
N LYS A 14 16.07 7.60 -10.00
CA LYS A 14 15.38 7.23 -11.24
C LYS A 14 13.96 7.74 -11.29
N ARG A 15 13.45 8.30 -10.18
CA ARG A 15 12.11 8.86 -10.08
C ARG A 15 12.06 10.25 -10.72
N VAL A 16 10.84 10.71 -10.99
CA VAL A 16 10.55 12.06 -11.47
C VAL A 16 9.36 12.64 -10.68
N ALA A 17 9.35 13.94 -10.46
CA ALA A 17 8.36 14.58 -9.58
C ALA A 17 6.92 14.54 -10.14
N THR A 18 6.73 14.39 -11.45
CA THR A 18 5.40 14.26 -12.05
C THR A 18 5.38 13.29 -13.23
N THR A 19 4.22 12.73 -13.51
CA THR A 19 3.99 11.80 -14.62
C THR A 19 3.04 12.40 -15.66
N PRO A 20 3.02 11.88 -16.89
CA PRO A 20 2.04 12.27 -17.92
C PRO A 20 0.58 12.25 -17.43
N ASP A 21 0.21 11.25 -16.62
CA ASP A 21 -1.15 11.14 -16.07
C ASP A 21 -1.47 12.24 -15.06
N VAL A 22 -0.50 12.66 -14.25
CA VAL A 22 -0.67 13.72 -13.25
C VAL A 22 -0.79 15.10 -13.92
N ILE A 23 -0.09 15.34 -15.03
CA ILE A 23 -0.09 16.63 -15.74
C ILE A 23 -1.49 17.08 -16.14
N LYS A 24 -2.33 16.15 -16.62
CA LYS A 24 -3.73 16.43 -16.98
C LYS A 24 -4.53 16.98 -15.80
N PHE A 25 -4.19 16.59 -14.57
CA PHE A 25 -4.83 17.13 -13.37
C PHE A 25 -4.26 18.50 -12.99
N LEU A 26 -2.95 18.71 -13.13
CA LEU A 26 -2.32 20.01 -12.87
C LEU A 26 -2.86 21.09 -13.83
N GLN A 27 -3.07 20.75 -15.11
CA GLN A 27 -3.72 21.64 -16.08
C GLN A 27 -5.17 21.96 -15.71
N LYS A 28 -5.92 21.00 -15.17
CA LYS A 28 -7.29 21.24 -14.66
C LYS A 28 -7.33 22.12 -13.41
N LEU A 29 -6.21 22.27 -12.71
CA LEU A 29 -6.05 23.25 -11.63
C LEU A 29 -5.63 24.64 -12.15
N GLY A 30 -5.42 24.79 -13.47
CA GLY A 30 -5.06 26.05 -14.12
C GLY A 30 -3.56 26.27 -14.34
N TYR A 31 -2.71 25.28 -14.03
CA TYR A 31 -1.26 25.39 -14.24
C TYR A 31 -0.85 25.05 -15.67
N THR A 32 0.17 25.73 -16.18
CA THR A 32 0.97 25.22 -17.30
C THR A 32 2.13 24.39 -16.74
N VAL A 33 2.55 23.35 -17.45
CA VAL A 33 3.62 22.46 -16.98
C VAL A 33 4.72 22.39 -18.03
N ALA A 34 5.96 22.60 -17.61
CA ALA A 34 7.16 22.33 -18.38
C ALA A 34 8.00 21.25 -17.70
N VAL A 35 8.58 20.37 -18.51
CA VAL A 35 9.41 19.25 -18.06
C VAL A 35 10.75 19.34 -18.78
N GLU A 36 11.84 19.13 -18.05
CA GLU A 36 13.18 19.05 -18.64
C GLU A 36 13.26 17.83 -19.57
N SER A 37 13.87 17.99 -20.75
CA SER A 37 14.05 16.87 -21.68
C SER A 37 14.78 15.71 -21.00
N GLY A 38 14.21 14.51 -21.11
CA GLY A 38 14.75 13.30 -20.52
C GLY A 38 14.51 13.13 -19.01
N ALA A 39 13.85 14.06 -18.31
CA ALA A 39 13.62 13.98 -16.86
C ALA A 39 12.92 12.67 -16.43
N GLY A 40 11.95 12.20 -17.22
CA GLY A 40 11.20 10.97 -16.92
C GLY A 40 11.80 9.69 -17.48
N ALA A 41 12.93 9.75 -18.19
CA ALA A 41 13.45 8.61 -18.95
C ALA A 41 13.75 7.38 -18.07
N GLN A 42 14.35 7.60 -16.89
CA GLN A 42 14.66 6.53 -15.93
C GLN A 42 13.42 5.95 -15.23
N ALA A 43 12.29 6.68 -15.25
CA ALA A 43 10.99 6.22 -14.77
C ALA A 43 10.10 5.64 -15.87
N ASN A 44 10.64 5.43 -17.09
CA ASN A 44 9.94 4.96 -18.28
C ASN A 44 8.83 5.91 -18.78
N PHE A 45 9.01 7.22 -18.62
CA PHE A 45 8.15 8.24 -19.23
C PHE A 45 8.95 9.01 -20.28
N SER A 46 8.54 8.90 -21.55
CA SER A 46 9.19 9.59 -22.65
C SER A 46 8.74 11.06 -22.75
N ASP A 47 9.61 11.92 -23.29
CA ASP A 47 9.27 13.31 -23.62
C ASP A 47 8.02 13.42 -24.50
N ASN A 48 7.80 12.45 -25.41
CA ASN A 48 6.59 12.42 -26.23
C ASN A 48 5.33 12.19 -25.40
N ALA A 49 5.37 11.29 -24.41
CA ALA A 49 4.22 11.08 -23.51
C ALA A 49 3.87 12.34 -22.70
N TYR A 50 4.89 13.11 -22.32
CA TYR A 50 4.71 14.42 -21.69
C TYR A 50 4.08 15.45 -22.66
N ARG A 51 4.57 15.55 -23.90
CA ARG A 51 3.99 16.42 -24.94
C ARG A 51 2.53 16.06 -25.24
N GLU A 52 2.22 14.78 -25.38
CA GLU A 52 0.86 14.28 -25.61
C GLU A 52 -0.09 14.59 -24.44
N SER A 53 0.46 14.73 -23.24
CA SER A 53 -0.29 15.15 -22.04
C SER A 53 -0.37 16.68 -21.90
N GLY A 54 0.17 17.43 -22.86
CA GLY A 54 0.11 18.89 -22.92
C GLY A 54 1.16 19.62 -22.08
N ALA A 55 2.22 18.93 -21.66
CA ALA A 55 3.39 19.61 -21.09
C ALA A 55 4.32 20.14 -22.18
N GLU A 56 4.96 21.27 -21.90
CA GLU A 56 6.08 21.78 -22.69
C GLU A 56 7.35 21.01 -22.33
N ILE A 57 8.17 20.65 -23.32
CA ILE A 57 9.50 20.08 -23.08
C ILE A 57 10.54 21.16 -23.29
N ILE A 58 11.40 21.37 -22.30
CA ILE A 58 12.49 22.36 -22.34
C ILE A 58 13.82 21.61 -22.24
N ASP A 59 14.71 21.81 -23.22
CA ASP A 59 16.00 21.13 -23.26
C ASP A 59 17.03 21.74 -22.31
N ASP A 60 16.98 23.07 -22.11
CA ASP A 60 17.92 23.79 -21.26
C ASP A 60 17.42 23.87 -19.81
N THR A 61 18.17 23.26 -18.89
CA THR A 61 17.86 23.25 -17.46
C THR A 61 17.69 24.68 -16.92
N LYS A 62 18.57 25.63 -17.27
CA LYS A 62 18.48 26.99 -16.73
C LYS A 62 17.18 27.67 -17.15
N THR A 63 16.83 27.57 -18.43
CA THR A 63 15.58 28.09 -18.99
C THR A 63 14.34 27.50 -18.31
N LEU A 64 14.35 26.20 -18.00
CA LEU A 64 13.24 25.57 -17.26
C LEU A 64 13.07 26.23 -15.88
N TRP A 65 14.16 26.33 -15.11
CA TRP A 65 14.11 26.88 -13.77
C TRP A 65 13.74 28.37 -13.80
N GLU A 66 14.33 29.17 -14.69
CA GLU A 66 14.06 30.61 -14.81
C GLU A 66 12.61 30.91 -15.24
N SER A 67 12.04 30.12 -16.15
CA SER A 67 10.70 30.37 -16.69
C SER A 67 9.55 29.87 -15.79
N SER A 68 9.85 29.08 -14.76
CA SER A 68 8.85 28.49 -13.87
C SER A 68 8.55 29.36 -12.65
N ASP A 69 7.35 29.24 -12.10
CA ASP A 69 6.96 29.87 -10.83
C ASP A 69 7.06 28.88 -9.66
N ILE A 70 6.80 27.60 -9.96
CA ILE A 70 6.84 26.49 -9.01
C ILE A 70 7.81 25.42 -9.56
N ILE A 71 8.77 24.97 -8.76
CA ILE A 71 9.66 23.86 -9.08
C ILE A 71 9.22 22.64 -8.28
N LEU A 72 8.90 21.55 -8.97
CA LEU A 72 8.63 20.26 -8.34
C LEU A 72 9.84 19.34 -8.50
N LYS A 73 10.45 18.94 -7.39
CA LYS A 73 11.52 17.95 -7.35
C LYS A 73 11.14 16.77 -6.45
N VAL A 74 11.84 15.66 -6.62
CA VAL A 74 11.81 14.54 -5.69
C VAL A 74 12.72 14.87 -4.51
N ARG A 75 14.02 15.07 -4.76
CA ARG A 75 15.02 15.35 -3.73
C ARG A 75 15.27 16.85 -3.59
N ALA A 76 15.94 17.23 -2.51
CA ALA A 76 16.42 18.59 -2.32
C ALA A 76 17.38 19.01 -3.45
N PRO A 77 17.47 20.32 -3.78
CA PRO A 77 18.51 20.84 -4.65
C PRO A 77 19.91 20.45 -4.17
N GLU A 78 20.77 20.04 -5.11
CA GLU A 78 22.17 19.70 -4.80
C GLU A 78 23.15 20.28 -5.85
N LYS A 79 24.45 20.05 -5.68
CA LYS A 79 25.49 20.51 -6.63
C LYS A 79 25.31 19.79 -7.97
N ASN A 80 24.95 20.55 -9.01
CA ASN A 80 24.86 20.06 -10.37
C ASN A 80 26.25 20.03 -11.03
N ASN A 81 26.83 18.84 -11.10
CA ASN A 81 28.16 18.63 -11.71
C ASN A 81 28.21 18.97 -13.21
N LYS A 82 27.09 18.89 -13.94
CA LYS A 82 27.05 19.22 -15.38
C LYS A 82 27.08 20.73 -15.62
N LEU A 83 26.46 21.50 -14.74
CA LEU A 83 26.38 22.96 -14.83
C LEU A 83 27.44 23.69 -13.97
N ASP A 84 28.22 22.94 -13.19
CA ASP A 84 29.16 23.43 -12.17
C ASP A 84 28.57 24.51 -11.24
N LEU A 85 27.33 24.32 -10.81
CA LEU A 85 26.63 25.24 -9.90
C LEU A 85 25.75 24.46 -8.94
N ASP A 86 25.36 25.09 -7.84
CA ASP A 86 24.37 24.52 -6.93
C ASP A 86 22.96 24.75 -7.52
N GLU A 87 22.10 23.72 -7.57
CA GLU A 87 20.73 23.90 -8.10
C GLU A 87 19.96 25.00 -7.35
N SER A 88 20.26 25.24 -6.07
CA SER A 88 19.65 26.34 -5.31
C SER A 88 19.99 27.72 -5.90
N ASP A 89 21.07 27.85 -6.69
CA ASP A 89 21.41 29.08 -7.39
C ASP A 89 20.54 29.37 -8.61
N LEU A 90 19.84 28.37 -9.14
CA LEU A 90 18.89 28.51 -10.25
C LEU A 90 17.54 29.09 -9.80
N LEU A 91 17.28 29.14 -8.49
CA LEU A 91 16.04 29.65 -7.92
C LEU A 91 16.03 31.18 -7.92
N LYS A 92 14.91 31.78 -8.35
CA LYS A 92 14.68 33.24 -8.35
C LYS A 92 13.76 33.66 -7.20
N GLU A 93 13.89 34.92 -6.77
CA GLU A 93 13.04 35.52 -5.72
C GLU A 93 11.55 35.33 -6.05
N GLY A 94 10.77 34.93 -5.05
CA GLY A 94 9.32 34.65 -5.16
C GLY A 94 8.94 33.28 -5.73
N GLN A 95 9.87 32.46 -6.21
CA GLN A 95 9.56 31.08 -6.61
C GLN A 95 9.10 30.21 -5.45
N THR A 96 8.45 29.09 -5.78
CA THR A 96 8.12 28.03 -4.82
C THR A 96 8.83 26.74 -5.18
N LEU A 97 9.57 26.17 -4.25
CA LEU A 97 10.15 24.83 -4.34
C LEU A 97 9.30 23.83 -3.55
N ILE A 98 8.93 22.70 -4.15
CA ILE A 98 8.28 21.58 -3.47
C ILE A 98 9.10 20.31 -3.70
N SER A 99 9.67 19.76 -2.62
CA SER A 99 10.50 18.54 -2.65
C SER A 99 10.59 17.91 -1.27
N PHE A 100 11.30 16.79 -1.13
CA PHE A 100 11.89 16.43 0.15
C PHE A 100 13.02 17.41 0.50
N ILE A 101 13.10 17.84 1.76
CA ILE A 101 14.07 18.81 2.28
C ILE A 101 14.76 18.30 3.54
N TRP A 102 14.05 17.62 4.44
CA TRP A 102 14.58 17.17 5.73
C TRP A 102 15.19 18.34 6.54
N PRO A 103 14.37 19.35 6.92
CA PRO A 103 14.85 20.62 7.45
C PRO A 103 15.64 20.48 8.76
N ALA A 104 15.31 19.49 9.59
CA ALA A 104 16.01 19.23 10.85
C ALA A 104 17.47 18.77 10.63
N GLN A 105 17.76 18.14 9.50
CA GLN A 105 19.07 17.58 9.15
C GLN A 105 19.91 18.52 8.27
N ASN A 106 19.28 19.51 7.64
CA ASN A 106 19.88 20.31 6.57
C ASN A 106 19.83 21.82 6.84
N ASP A 107 20.31 22.28 8.00
CA ASP A 107 20.31 23.70 8.36
C ASP A 107 21.04 24.57 7.31
N GLY A 108 22.18 24.11 6.79
CA GLY A 108 22.92 24.82 5.73
C GLY A 108 22.09 25.05 4.46
N LEU A 109 21.33 24.04 4.02
CA LEU A 109 20.42 24.15 2.87
C LEU A 109 19.28 25.14 3.18
N MET A 110 18.68 25.04 4.38
CA MET A 110 17.62 25.94 4.82
C MET A 110 18.05 27.41 4.76
N GLN A 111 19.26 27.73 5.25
CA GLN A 111 19.81 29.08 5.18
C GLN A 111 20.07 29.54 3.74
N THR A 112 20.56 28.65 2.88
CA THR A 112 20.79 28.98 1.46
C THR A 112 19.49 29.29 0.73
N LEU A 113 18.46 28.45 0.90
CA LEU A 113 17.15 28.65 0.29
C LEU A 113 16.45 29.90 0.85
N ALA A 114 16.56 30.17 2.16
CA ALA A 114 16.00 31.36 2.78
C ALA A 114 16.55 32.66 2.16
N LYS A 115 17.87 32.72 1.91
CA LYS A 115 18.53 33.87 1.27
C LYS A 115 18.04 34.16 -0.15
N LYS A 116 17.51 33.16 -0.86
CA LYS A 116 16.92 33.32 -2.20
C LYS A 116 15.54 33.98 -2.16
N LYS A 117 14.95 34.18 -0.96
CA LYS A 117 13.61 34.76 -0.76
C LYS A 117 12.53 34.03 -1.54
N ILE A 118 12.58 32.70 -1.45
CA ILE A 118 11.60 31.79 -2.05
C ILE A 118 10.68 31.21 -0.98
N ASN A 119 9.65 30.52 -1.45
CA ASN A 119 8.82 29.64 -0.65
C ASN A 119 9.31 28.19 -0.78
N VAL A 120 9.36 27.44 0.32
CA VAL A 120 9.76 26.03 0.30
C VAL A 120 8.74 25.20 1.06
N LEU A 121 8.18 24.21 0.38
CA LEU A 121 7.29 23.21 0.95
C LEU A 121 8.00 21.85 0.98
N ALA A 122 8.25 21.36 2.20
CA ALA A 122 8.90 20.09 2.45
C ALA A 122 7.87 18.96 2.54
N MET A 123 7.92 18.02 1.59
CA MET A 123 7.01 16.86 1.55
C MET A 123 7.20 15.90 2.73
N ASP A 124 8.39 15.87 3.33
CA ASP A 124 8.70 15.14 4.57
C ASP A 124 8.09 15.77 5.83
N SER A 125 7.64 17.03 5.75
CA SER A 125 7.09 17.78 6.90
C SER A 125 5.55 17.83 6.90
N ILE A 126 4.89 17.10 5.99
CA ILE A 126 3.43 16.99 5.98
C ILE A 126 2.96 16.30 7.27
N PRO A 127 2.03 16.91 8.03
CA PRO A 127 1.59 16.35 9.30
C PRO A 127 0.76 15.08 9.09
N ARG A 128 0.94 14.08 9.96
CA ARG A 128 0.20 12.82 9.95
C ARG A 128 -1.20 12.97 10.56
N ILE A 129 -2.06 13.74 9.89
CA ILE A 129 -3.47 13.93 10.23
C ILE A 129 -4.35 13.32 9.13
N SER A 130 -5.55 12.84 9.48
CA SER A 130 -6.41 12.07 8.56
C SER A 130 -6.63 12.78 7.21
N ARG A 131 -6.83 14.10 7.20
CA ARG A 131 -7.08 14.87 5.98
C ARG A 131 -5.83 15.03 5.09
N ALA A 132 -4.63 14.89 5.64
CA ALA A 132 -3.36 15.01 4.93
C ALA A 132 -2.79 13.65 4.47
N GLN A 133 -3.45 12.52 4.79
CA GLN A 133 -2.98 11.19 4.37
C GLN A 133 -2.82 11.05 2.85
N LYS A 134 -3.70 11.69 2.06
CA LYS A 134 -3.64 11.70 0.58
C LYS A 134 -2.41 12.39 -0.01
N MET A 135 -1.70 13.18 0.79
CA MET A 135 -0.49 13.92 0.37
C MET A 135 0.76 13.42 1.09
N ASP A 136 0.65 12.38 1.93
CA ASP A 136 1.78 11.81 2.66
C ASP A 136 2.70 11.01 1.70
N ALA A 137 3.76 11.69 1.28
CA ALA A 137 4.77 11.13 0.41
C ALA A 137 5.63 10.06 1.12
N LEU A 138 5.85 10.17 2.44
CA LEU A 138 6.64 9.20 3.20
C LEU A 138 5.92 7.86 3.28
N SER A 139 4.62 7.86 3.55
CA SER A 139 3.79 6.64 3.52
C SER A 139 3.78 5.99 2.14
N SER A 140 3.69 6.80 1.08
CA SER A 140 3.77 6.29 -0.30
C SER A 140 5.11 5.61 -0.60
N MET A 141 6.23 6.26 -0.24
CA MET A 141 7.56 5.69 -0.47
C MET A 141 7.83 4.46 0.41
N ALA A 142 7.36 4.47 1.67
CA ALA A 142 7.48 3.35 2.59
C ALA A 142 6.72 2.11 2.08
N ASN A 143 5.51 2.30 1.55
CA ASN A 143 4.73 1.20 0.97
C ASN A 143 5.48 0.54 -0.20
N ILE A 144 6.04 1.36 -1.10
CA ILE A 144 6.84 0.87 -2.23
C ILE A 144 8.11 0.17 -1.75
N ALA A 145 8.82 0.75 -0.76
CA ALA A 145 10.03 0.16 -0.21
C ALA A 145 9.76 -1.22 0.40
N GLY A 146 8.67 -1.38 1.16
CA GLY A 146 8.25 -2.66 1.73
C GLY A 146 7.94 -3.73 0.67
N TYR A 147 7.18 -3.36 -0.37
CA TYR A 147 6.94 -4.25 -1.51
C TYR A 147 8.26 -4.60 -2.22
N ARG A 148 9.08 -3.60 -2.53
CA ARG A 148 10.34 -3.79 -3.26
C ARG A 148 11.33 -4.64 -2.48
N ALA A 149 11.38 -4.51 -1.15
CA ALA A 149 12.23 -5.32 -0.29
C ALA A 149 11.94 -6.82 -0.44
N VAL A 150 10.67 -7.22 -0.56
CA VAL A 150 10.31 -8.63 -0.81
C VAL A 150 10.75 -9.09 -2.20
N ILE A 151 10.62 -8.23 -3.21
CA ILE A 151 11.08 -8.54 -4.56
C ILE A 151 12.61 -8.72 -4.59
N GLU A 152 13.38 -7.81 -3.98
CA GLU A 152 14.83 -7.95 -3.84
C GLU A 152 15.19 -9.22 -3.04
N ALA A 153 14.50 -9.48 -1.94
CA ALA A 153 14.71 -10.71 -1.16
C ALA A 153 14.53 -11.96 -2.03
N SER A 154 13.44 -12.03 -2.80
CA SER A 154 13.18 -13.15 -3.71
C SER A 154 14.18 -13.27 -4.86
N HIS A 155 14.74 -12.16 -5.33
CA HIS A 155 15.76 -12.16 -6.38
C HIS A 155 17.07 -12.79 -5.89
N HIS A 156 17.44 -12.52 -4.64
CA HIS A 156 18.66 -13.03 -4.01
C HIS A 156 18.48 -14.41 -3.35
N PHE A 157 17.24 -14.82 -3.06
CA PHE A 157 16.95 -16.09 -2.39
C PHE A 157 16.86 -17.26 -3.37
N GLY A 158 17.69 -18.30 -3.17
CA GLY A 158 17.81 -19.44 -4.10
C GLY A 158 16.70 -20.49 -4.02
N ARG A 159 15.63 -20.29 -3.25
CA ARG A 159 14.52 -21.25 -3.06
C ARG A 159 13.16 -20.58 -3.33
N PHE A 160 12.13 -21.39 -3.54
CA PHE A 160 10.76 -20.88 -3.72
C PHE A 160 10.20 -20.26 -2.43
N PHE A 161 9.47 -19.15 -2.58
CA PHE A 161 8.63 -18.62 -1.50
C PHE A 161 7.42 -19.53 -1.26
N THR A 162 6.73 -19.90 -2.33
CA THR A 162 5.54 -20.77 -2.27
C THR A 162 5.93 -22.23 -2.03
N GLY A 163 5.35 -22.85 -1.00
CA GLY A 163 5.46 -24.29 -0.79
C GLY A 163 4.67 -25.07 -1.85
N GLN A 164 5.25 -26.16 -2.35
CA GLN A 164 4.66 -26.97 -3.43
C GLN A 164 4.86 -28.46 -3.18
N ILE A 165 3.91 -29.28 -3.63
CA ILE A 165 4.06 -30.74 -3.69
C ILE A 165 4.19 -31.11 -5.16
N THR A 166 5.30 -31.76 -5.51
CA THR A 166 5.61 -32.18 -6.87
C THR A 166 5.91 -33.68 -6.91
N ALA A 167 6.04 -34.24 -8.12
CA ALA A 167 6.50 -35.62 -8.29
C ALA A 167 7.92 -35.86 -7.69
N ALA A 168 8.74 -34.80 -7.61
CA ALA A 168 10.09 -34.86 -7.04
C ALA A 168 10.12 -34.66 -5.51
N GLY A 169 8.96 -34.51 -4.86
CA GLY A 169 8.85 -34.34 -3.41
C GLY A 169 8.16 -33.04 -2.99
N LYS A 170 8.10 -32.85 -1.67
CA LYS A 170 7.49 -31.68 -1.02
C LYS A 170 8.55 -30.60 -0.77
N VAL A 171 8.31 -29.41 -1.30
CA VAL A 171 9.10 -28.20 -1.01
C VAL A 171 8.34 -27.36 0.02
N PRO A 172 8.90 -27.10 1.21
CA PRO A 172 8.26 -26.23 2.20
C PRO A 172 8.25 -24.77 1.72
N PRO A 173 7.28 -23.95 2.16
CA PRO A 173 7.30 -22.51 1.90
C PRO A 173 8.47 -21.84 2.64
N ALA A 174 8.92 -20.69 2.11
CA ALA A 174 9.88 -19.85 2.79
C ALA A 174 9.26 -19.26 4.07
N LYS A 175 10.11 -19.02 5.07
CA LYS A 175 9.73 -18.31 6.31
C LYS A 175 10.33 -16.91 6.31
N VAL A 176 9.48 -15.90 6.46
CA VAL A 176 9.87 -14.49 6.45
C VAL A 176 9.56 -13.87 7.81
N LEU A 177 10.55 -13.25 8.44
CA LEU A 177 10.38 -12.41 9.63
C LEU A 177 10.40 -10.94 9.21
N VAL A 178 9.40 -10.16 9.62
CA VAL A 178 9.35 -8.71 9.44
C VAL A 178 9.48 -8.03 10.81
N ILE A 179 10.48 -7.16 10.96
CA ILE A 179 10.72 -6.40 12.19
C ILE A 179 10.29 -4.95 11.97
N GLY A 180 9.26 -4.53 12.70
CA GLY A 180 8.50 -3.31 12.50
C GLY A 180 7.33 -3.51 11.55
N ALA A 181 6.13 -3.16 12.02
CA ALA A 181 4.86 -3.23 11.31
C ALA A 181 4.30 -1.81 11.03
N GLY A 182 5.18 -0.88 10.66
CA GLY A 182 4.80 0.38 10.02
C GLY A 182 4.31 0.16 8.58
N VAL A 183 4.17 1.24 7.80
CA VAL A 183 3.68 1.16 6.42
C VAL A 183 4.56 0.25 5.54
N ALA A 184 5.89 0.33 5.67
CA ALA A 184 6.81 -0.54 4.96
C ALA A 184 6.71 -2.00 5.42
N GLY A 185 6.63 -2.23 6.73
CA GLY A 185 6.47 -3.56 7.31
C GLY A 185 5.20 -4.26 6.83
N LEU A 186 4.05 -3.58 6.91
CA LEU A 186 2.77 -4.11 6.43
C LEU A 186 2.81 -4.39 4.92
N ALA A 187 3.42 -3.52 4.12
CA ALA A 187 3.60 -3.76 2.69
C ALA A 187 4.47 -5.00 2.42
N ALA A 188 5.55 -5.20 3.18
CA ALA A 188 6.39 -6.39 3.10
C ALA A 188 5.63 -7.66 3.51
N ILE A 189 4.84 -7.59 4.60
CA ILE A 189 3.99 -8.70 5.05
C ILE A 189 3.01 -9.11 3.94
N GLY A 190 2.28 -8.14 3.37
CA GLY A 190 1.31 -8.42 2.31
C GLY A 190 1.97 -9.01 1.07
N ALA A 191 3.11 -8.46 0.64
CA ALA A 191 3.85 -8.97 -0.52
C ALA A 191 4.37 -10.40 -0.26
N ALA A 192 5.02 -10.66 0.87
CA ALA A 192 5.55 -11.97 1.20
C ALA A 192 4.46 -13.04 1.37
N ASN A 193 3.34 -12.69 2.03
CA ASN A 193 2.19 -13.57 2.17
C ASN A 193 1.58 -13.90 0.79
N SER A 194 1.44 -12.91 -0.09
CA SER A 194 0.92 -13.13 -1.45
C SER A 194 1.79 -14.05 -2.31
N LEU A 195 3.11 -14.11 -2.04
CA LEU A 195 4.03 -15.06 -2.66
C LEU A 195 3.98 -16.46 -2.02
N GLY A 196 3.12 -16.69 -1.03
CA GLY A 196 2.92 -17.99 -0.38
C GLY A 196 3.96 -18.34 0.68
N ALA A 197 4.69 -17.36 1.21
CA ALA A 197 5.57 -17.54 2.35
C ALA A 197 4.78 -17.57 3.67
N ILE A 198 5.36 -18.22 4.69
CA ILE A 198 4.90 -18.10 6.07
C ILE A 198 5.53 -16.83 6.64
N VAL A 199 4.70 -15.87 7.05
CA VAL A 199 5.16 -14.58 7.55
C VAL A 199 4.96 -14.49 9.06
N ARG A 200 6.02 -14.11 9.76
CA ARG A 200 6.02 -13.71 11.17
C ARG A 200 6.37 -12.24 11.25
N SER A 201 5.81 -11.52 12.20
CA SER A 201 6.08 -10.10 12.37
C SER A 201 6.20 -9.75 13.84
N PHE A 202 7.04 -8.77 14.15
CA PHE A 202 7.18 -8.18 15.47
C PHE A 202 7.14 -6.66 15.36
N ASP A 203 6.43 -6.00 16.28
CA ASP A 203 6.45 -4.55 16.47
C ASP A 203 6.23 -4.27 17.97
N THR A 204 6.84 -3.20 18.48
CA THR A 204 6.73 -2.81 19.89
C THR A 204 5.34 -2.25 20.25
N ARG A 205 4.54 -1.88 19.24
CA ARG A 205 3.21 -1.31 19.41
C ARG A 205 2.14 -2.42 19.37
N PRO A 206 1.35 -2.63 20.43
CA PRO A 206 0.35 -3.68 20.46
C PRO A 206 -0.81 -3.45 19.47
N GLU A 207 -1.12 -2.20 19.12
CA GLU A 207 -2.25 -1.85 18.25
C GLU A 207 -2.10 -2.30 16.80
N VAL A 208 -0.89 -2.65 16.36
CA VAL A 208 -0.64 -3.19 15.01
C VAL A 208 -0.89 -4.69 14.91
N LYS A 209 -1.08 -5.39 16.04
CA LYS A 209 -1.32 -6.84 16.07
C LYS A 209 -2.48 -7.25 15.17
N GLU A 210 -3.65 -6.60 15.34
CA GLU A 210 -4.84 -6.90 14.52
C GLU A 210 -4.57 -6.67 13.02
N GLN A 211 -3.76 -5.66 12.68
CA GLN A 211 -3.40 -5.39 11.29
C GLN A 211 -2.53 -6.50 10.71
N VAL A 212 -1.48 -6.93 11.44
CA VAL A 212 -0.60 -8.03 11.04
C VAL A 212 -1.39 -9.34 10.86
N GLU A 213 -2.22 -9.69 11.83
CA GLU A 213 -3.02 -10.92 11.79
C GLU A 213 -4.05 -10.89 10.64
N SER A 214 -4.66 -9.72 10.36
CA SER A 214 -5.58 -9.56 9.23
C SER A 214 -4.92 -9.77 7.86
N MET A 215 -3.59 -9.57 7.78
CA MET A 215 -2.78 -9.83 6.59
C MET A 215 -2.25 -11.27 6.52
N GLY A 216 -2.64 -12.14 7.46
CA GLY A 216 -2.28 -13.55 7.48
C GLY A 216 -0.87 -13.83 8.00
N ALA A 217 -0.28 -12.90 8.77
CA ALA A 217 0.99 -13.10 9.45
C ALA A 217 0.81 -13.43 10.94
N GLU A 218 1.74 -14.19 11.49
CA GLU A 218 1.84 -14.46 12.93
C GLU A 218 2.47 -13.26 13.63
N PHE A 219 1.79 -12.66 14.61
CA PHE A 219 2.33 -11.58 15.42
C PHE A 219 3.07 -12.16 16.64
N LEU A 220 4.38 -11.90 16.72
CA LEU A 220 5.23 -12.33 17.83
C LEU A 220 5.07 -11.37 19.00
N LEU A 221 4.83 -11.92 20.20
CA LEU A 221 4.64 -11.16 21.44
C LEU A 221 5.80 -11.40 22.40
N LEU A 222 6.19 -10.36 23.12
CA LEU A 222 7.01 -10.46 24.32
C LEU A 222 6.10 -10.27 25.54
N ASP A 223 6.29 -11.10 26.57
CA ASP A 223 5.50 -11.03 27.80
C ASP A 223 6.05 -9.93 28.73
N PHE A 224 5.74 -8.67 28.43
CA PHE A 224 6.17 -7.48 29.19
C PHE A 224 5.01 -6.47 29.33
N GLU A 225 4.85 -5.90 30.52
CA GLU A 225 3.93 -4.77 30.78
C GLU A 225 4.57 -3.41 30.42
N GLU A 226 5.08 -3.25 29.20
CA GLU A 226 5.59 -1.97 28.69
C GLU A 226 5.00 -1.65 27.29
N ASP A 227 4.30 -0.52 27.17
CA ASP A 227 3.76 -0.04 25.89
C ASP A 227 4.78 0.79 25.12
N GLY A 228 5.14 0.36 23.90
CA GLY A 228 6.08 1.03 23.01
C GLY A 228 5.52 2.16 22.16
N SER A 229 4.25 2.52 22.33
CA SER A 229 3.58 3.60 21.60
C SER A 229 4.14 4.98 21.96
N GLY A 230 4.43 5.78 20.93
CA GLY A 230 4.87 7.18 21.02
C GLY A 230 3.90 8.15 20.33
N GLU A 231 4.30 9.42 20.20
CA GLU A 231 3.45 10.44 19.58
C GLU A 231 3.30 10.25 18.07
N GLY A 232 2.12 10.58 17.54
CA GLY A 232 1.85 10.56 16.08
C GLY A 232 1.90 9.17 15.44
N GLY A 233 1.74 8.10 16.24
CA GLY A 233 1.78 6.71 15.78
C GLY A 233 3.20 6.16 15.58
N TYR A 234 4.24 6.87 16.03
CA TYR A 234 5.62 6.36 16.06
C TYR A 234 5.89 5.54 17.32
N ALA A 235 6.91 4.68 17.29
CA ALA A 235 7.39 3.97 18.47
C ALA A 235 8.36 4.86 19.29
N LYS A 236 8.44 4.63 20.61
CA LYS A 236 9.44 5.23 21.51
C LYS A 236 10.60 4.26 21.78
N THR A 237 11.65 4.75 22.45
CA THR A 237 12.75 3.89 22.93
C THR A 237 12.28 3.08 24.14
N MET A 238 12.52 1.76 24.12
CA MET A 238 12.10 0.81 25.17
C MET A 238 13.16 0.67 26.28
N SER A 239 12.79 0.03 27.40
CA SER A 239 13.71 -0.33 28.48
C SER A 239 14.80 -1.32 28.05
N ASP A 240 15.91 -1.36 28.79
CA ASP A 240 17.02 -2.29 28.52
C ASP A 240 16.57 -3.75 28.68
N GLU A 241 15.67 -4.03 29.63
CA GLU A 241 15.08 -5.36 29.85
C GLU A 241 14.22 -5.80 28.66
N PHE A 242 13.39 -4.89 28.12
CA PHE A 242 12.59 -5.17 26.92
C PHE A 242 13.49 -5.46 25.73
N ILE A 243 14.52 -4.63 25.51
CA ILE A 243 15.49 -4.82 24.41
C ILE A 243 16.18 -6.17 24.57
N ALA A 244 16.59 -6.57 25.78
CA ALA A 244 17.22 -7.87 26.00
C ALA A 244 16.30 -9.05 25.61
N ALA A 245 15.00 -8.96 25.95
CA ALA A 245 14.01 -9.97 25.58
C ALA A 245 13.70 -9.98 24.08
N GLU A 246 13.60 -8.79 23.48
CA GLU A 246 13.44 -8.60 22.03
C GLU A 246 14.60 -9.24 21.26
N MET A 247 15.84 -8.98 21.68
CA MET A 247 17.04 -9.57 21.08
C MET A 247 17.07 -11.09 21.25
N ALA A 248 16.62 -11.63 22.40
CA ALA A 248 16.52 -13.07 22.61
C ALA A 248 15.49 -13.72 21.66
N LEU A 249 14.33 -13.08 21.47
CA LEU A 249 13.32 -13.50 20.51
C LEU A 249 13.88 -13.50 19.07
N PHE A 250 14.57 -12.43 18.66
CA PHE A 250 15.16 -12.37 17.33
C PHE A 250 16.25 -13.41 17.11
N ALA A 251 17.09 -13.68 18.12
CA ALA A 251 18.08 -14.75 18.06
C ALA A 251 17.46 -16.15 17.90
N GLU A 252 16.30 -16.39 18.52
CA GLU A 252 15.56 -17.64 18.34
C GLU A 252 14.96 -17.74 16.94
N GLN A 253 14.29 -16.67 16.47
CA GLN A 253 13.67 -16.65 15.15
C GLN A 253 14.69 -16.75 14.00
N ALA A 254 15.85 -16.08 14.12
CA ALA A 254 16.89 -16.05 13.09
C ALA A 254 17.38 -17.46 12.70
N LYS A 255 17.38 -18.41 13.64
CA LYS A 255 17.77 -19.82 13.38
C LYS A 255 16.77 -20.57 12.48
N ASP A 256 15.49 -20.18 12.54
CA ASP A 256 14.41 -20.89 11.84
C ASP A 256 13.98 -20.21 10.53
N VAL A 257 13.98 -18.88 10.48
CA VAL A 257 13.50 -18.14 9.31
C VAL A 257 14.52 -18.13 8.18
N ASP A 258 14.04 -17.97 6.95
CA ASP A 258 14.89 -17.94 5.77
C ASP A 258 15.22 -16.49 5.36
N ILE A 259 14.30 -15.56 5.62
CA ILE A 259 14.42 -14.15 5.24
C ILE A 259 14.04 -13.25 6.42
N ILE A 260 14.83 -12.20 6.67
CA ILE A 260 14.51 -11.15 7.64
C ILE A 260 14.40 -9.81 6.92
N ILE A 261 13.34 -9.06 7.17
CA ILE A 261 13.14 -7.70 6.66
C ILE A 261 13.03 -6.75 7.84
N THR A 262 13.97 -5.81 7.99
CA THR A 262 13.99 -4.87 9.11
C THR A 262 13.56 -3.47 8.67
N THR A 263 12.66 -2.86 9.42
CA THR A 263 12.05 -1.55 9.12
C THR A 263 12.01 -0.60 10.31
N ALA A 264 12.68 -0.95 11.40
CA ALA A 264 12.63 -0.21 12.66
C ALA A 264 13.41 1.10 12.55
N LEU A 265 12.68 2.21 12.55
CA LEU A 265 13.23 3.55 12.41
C LEU A 265 12.55 4.50 13.39
N ILE A 266 13.37 5.23 14.16
CA ILE A 266 12.89 6.28 15.07
C ILE A 266 13.32 7.63 14.49
N PRO A 267 12.39 8.54 14.15
CA PRO A 267 12.73 9.84 13.60
C PRO A 267 13.77 10.59 14.45
N GLY A 268 14.83 11.06 13.81
CA GLY A 268 15.89 11.86 14.45
C GLY A 268 16.90 11.06 15.28
N LYS A 269 16.80 9.72 15.34
CA LYS A 269 17.78 8.85 15.99
C LYS A 269 18.38 7.85 14.98
N PRO A 270 19.61 7.36 15.22
CA PRO A 270 20.13 6.22 14.47
C PRO A 270 19.21 5.00 14.58
N ALA A 271 19.22 4.16 13.56
CA ALA A 271 18.48 2.91 13.56
C ALA A 271 19.00 1.98 14.68
N PRO A 272 18.12 1.35 15.48
CA PRO A 272 18.55 0.41 16.53
C PRO A 272 19.15 -0.85 15.90
N LYS A 273 20.22 -1.38 16.50
CA LYS A 273 20.86 -2.64 16.08
C LYS A 273 20.11 -3.83 16.65
N LEU A 274 19.21 -4.38 15.84
CA LEU A 274 18.28 -5.46 16.22
C LEU A 274 18.73 -6.84 15.73
N ILE A 275 19.55 -6.89 14.67
CA ILE A 275 20.10 -8.13 14.12
C ILE A 275 21.62 -8.08 14.25
N THR A 276 22.16 -8.80 15.24
CA THR A 276 23.61 -8.85 15.48
C THR A 276 24.30 -9.77 14.48
N LYS A 277 25.63 -9.64 14.38
CA LYS A 277 26.45 -10.56 13.60
C LYS A 277 26.22 -12.02 13.99
N GLU A 278 26.15 -12.33 15.29
CA GLU A 278 25.95 -13.70 15.77
C GLU A 278 24.59 -14.26 15.36
N MET A 279 23.55 -13.42 15.32
CA MET A 279 22.24 -13.82 14.82
C MET A 279 22.30 -14.16 13.33
N VAL A 280 22.96 -13.32 12.52
CA VAL A 280 23.17 -13.60 11.08
C VAL A 280 23.99 -14.87 10.88
N ASP A 281 25.08 -15.05 11.63
CA ASP A 281 25.94 -16.23 11.57
C ASP A 281 25.19 -17.52 11.94
N SER A 282 24.11 -17.41 12.71
CA SER A 282 23.23 -18.53 13.09
C SER A 282 22.14 -18.87 12.07
N MET A 283 21.91 -18.01 11.07
CA MET A 283 20.95 -18.26 10.01
C MET A 283 21.46 -19.37 9.07
N LYS A 284 20.54 -19.91 8.26
CA LYS A 284 20.85 -20.92 7.25
C LYS A 284 21.66 -20.30 6.11
N ASP A 285 22.57 -21.10 5.53
CA ASP A 285 23.25 -20.73 4.29
C ASP A 285 22.25 -20.42 3.17
N GLY A 286 22.49 -19.33 2.43
CA GLY A 286 21.60 -18.80 1.41
C GLY A 286 20.38 -18.03 1.93
N SER A 287 20.28 -17.76 3.24
CA SER A 287 19.30 -16.83 3.79
C SER A 287 19.52 -15.38 3.31
N VAL A 288 18.49 -14.54 3.45
CA VAL A 288 18.55 -13.13 3.03
C VAL A 288 18.09 -12.20 4.16
N VAL A 289 18.85 -11.13 4.41
CA VAL A 289 18.44 -10.01 5.26
C VAL A 289 18.27 -8.77 4.39
N VAL A 290 17.13 -8.09 4.50
CA VAL A 290 16.87 -6.82 3.81
C VAL A 290 16.68 -5.71 4.84
N ASP A 291 17.59 -4.75 4.85
CA ASP A 291 17.63 -3.69 5.85
C ASP A 291 17.14 -2.36 5.27
N LEU A 292 15.87 -2.03 5.52
CA LEU A 292 15.25 -0.79 5.03
C LEU A 292 15.69 0.44 5.82
N ALA A 293 16.39 0.25 6.94
CA ALA A 293 16.91 1.34 7.78
C ALA A 293 18.37 1.68 7.46
N SER A 294 18.92 1.17 6.35
CA SER A 294 20.33 1.31 5.94
C SER A 294 20.82 2.77 5.92
N GLU A 295 19.99 3.72 5.47
CA GLU A 295 20.31 5.15 5.42
C GLU A 295 20.62 5.77 6.80
N GLN A 296 20.04 5.22 7.87
CA GLN A 296 20.21 5.72 9.24
C GLN A 296 21.09 4.79 10.08
N GLY A 297 21.97 4.03 9.43
CA GLY A 297 22.92 3.13 10.06
C GLY A 297 22.53 1.65 10.00
N GLY A 298 21.28 1.32 9.65
CA GLY A 298 20.79 -0.06 9.49
C GLY A 298 20.45 -0.76 10.80
N ASN A 299 19.44 -1.63 10.77
CA ASN A 299 19.10 -2.49 11.91
C ASN A 299 20.00 -3.73 12.03
N CYS A 300 20.68 -4.12 10.95
CA CYS A 300 21.65 -5.21 10.97
C CYS A 300 23.08 -4.67 11.15
N GLU A 301 23.89 -5.37 11.95
CA GLU A 301 25.30 -4.99 12.18
C GLU A 301 26.18 -5.17 10.94
N LEU A 302 25.82 -6.12 10.07
CA LEU A 302 26.56 -6.43 8.85
C LEU A 302 26.10 -5.61 7.64
N THR A 303 25.15 -4.70 7.80
CA THR A 303 24.66 -3.84 6.71
C THR A 303 25.75 -2.91 6.22
N VAL A 304 26.04 -2.98 4.92
CA VAL A 304 26.83 -1.97 4.20
C VAL A 304 25.85 -1.09 3.43
N PRO A 305 25.70 0.20 3.78
CA PRO A 305 24.77 1.09 3.10
C PRO A 305 25.04 1.17 1.59
N ASN A 306 23.97 1.12 0.80
CA ASN A 306 23.99 1.13 -0.67
C ASN A 306 24.65 -0.08 -1.34
N ASP A 307 24.89 -1.16 -0.61
CA ASP A 307 25.53 -2.36 -1.15
C ASP A 307 24.74 -3.64 -0.82
N VAL A 308 25.14 -4.74 -1.48
CA VAL A 308 24.74 -6.10 -1.12
C VAL A 308 25.99 -6.88 -0.79
N ASN A 309 26.14 -7.23 0.48
CA ASN A 309 27.24 -8.04 0.96
C ASN A 309 26.79 -9.45 1.33
N VAL A 310 27.74 -10.39 1.36
CA VAL A 310 27.49 -11.77 1.79
C VAL A 310 28.32 -12.03 3.03
N SER A 311 27.70 -12.54 4.09
CA SER A 311 28.38 -12.90 5.33
C SER A 311 29.26 -14.15 5.15
N THR A 312 30.09 -14.44 6.15
CA THR A 312 30.96 -15.62 6.15
C THR A 312 30.22 -16.95 6.12
N ASN A 313 28.97 -17.00 6.61
CA ASN A 313 28.11 -18.20 6.57
C ASN A 313 27.14 -18.23 5.38
N GLY A 314 27.32 -17.35 4.38
CA GLY A 314 26.57 -17.37 3.12
C GLY A 314 25.21 -16.67 3.14
N VAL A 315 24.93 -15.85 4.17
CA VAL A 315 23.72 -15.00 4.22
C VAL A 315 23.94 -13.76 3.37
N THR A 316 22.99 -13.42 2.51
CA THR A 316 23.02 -12.17 1.74
C THR A 316 22.38 -11.05 2.54
N ILE A 317 23.07 -9.91 2.70
CA ILE A 317 22.58 -8.71 3.39
C ILE A 317 22.42 -7.61 2.36
N ILE A 318 21.18 -7.15 2.19
CA ILE A 318 20.79 -6.11 1.23
C ILE A 318 20.62 -4.79 2.00
N GLY A 319 21.54 -3.86 1.76
CA GLY A 319 21.58 -2.54 2.39
C GLY A 319 21.22 -1.38 1.45
N TYR A 320 20.45 -1.63 0.38
CA TYR A 320 20.03 -0.58 -0.54
C TYR A 320 19.28 0.55 0.19
N SER A 321 19.59 1.78 -0.20
CA SER A 321 19.00 3.00 0.36
C SER A 321 18.01 3.65 -0.62
N ASP A 322 18.00 3.18 -1.87
CA ASP A 322 17.22 3.72 -2.99
C ASP A 322 16.06 2.81 -3.42
N LEU A 323 15.49 2.00 -2.52
CA LEU A 323 14.43 1.02 -2.88
C LEU A 323 13.26 1.62 -3.68
N PRO A 324 12.71 2.82 -3.35
CA PRO A 324 11.70 3.45 -4.19
C PRO A 324 12.19 3.80 -5.60
N SER A 325 13.48 4.11 -5.77
CA SER A 325 14.11 4.36 -7.08
C SER A 325 14.22 3.10 -7.94
N ARG A 326 14.21 1.91 -7.32
CA ARG A 326 14.21 0.61 -8.01
C ARG A 326 12.82 0.18 -8.51
N LEU A 327 11.78 0.94 -8.18
CA LEU A 327 10.44 0.85 -8.77
C LEU A 327 9.97 2.23 -9.28
N PRO A 328 10.75 2.87 -10.18
CA PRO A 328 10.68 4.32 -10.37
C PRO A 328 9.38 4.79 -11.00
N THR A 329 8.78 4.00 -11.90
CA THR A 329 7.49 4.33 -12.54
C THR A 329 6.37 4.46 -11.49
N GLN A 330 6.24 3.47 -10.60
CA GLN A 330 5.22 3.47 -9.55
C GLN A 330 5.48 4.57 -8.51
N SER A 331 6.74 4.75 -8.13
CA SER A 331 7.16 5.81 -7.19
C SER A 331 6.86 7.21 -7.72
N SER A 332 7.18 7.47 -8.98
CA SER A 332 6.91 8.76 -9.62
C SER A 332 5.41 9.03 -9.74
N GLN A 333 4.62 7.99 -10.04
CA GLN A 333 3.17 8.11 -10.11
C GLN A 333 2.55 8.46 -8.75
N LEU A 334 2.93 7.75 -7.68
CA LEU A 334 2.38 8.01 -6.35
C LEU A 334 2.89 9.35 -5.80
N TYR A 335 4.19 9.65 -5.95
CA TYR A 335 4.75 10.92 -5.52
C TYR A 335 4.14 12.13 -6.25
N GLY A 336 4.02 12.06 -7.58
CA GLY A 336 3.32 13.08 -8.36
C GLY A 336 1.85 13.24 -7.96
N THR A 337 1.19 12.15 -7.56
CA THR A 337 -0.19 12.20 -7.03
C THR A 337 -0.25 12.91 -5.67
N ASN A 338 0.71 12.66 -4.77
CA ASN A 338 0.82 13.39 -3.50
C ASN A 338 1.01 14.89 -3.72
N LEU A 339 1.93 15.28 -4.61
CA LEU A 339 2.17 16.67 -5.00
C LEU A 339 0.91 17.33 -5.59
N ARG A 340 0.20 16.61 -6.47
CA ARG A 340 -1.09 17.06 -7.00
C ARG A 340 -2.11 17.31 -5.88
N HIS A 341 -2.19 16.44 -4.88
CA HIS A 341 -3.13 16.63 -3.77
C HIS A 341 -2.79 17.85 -2.92
N LEU A 342 -1.51 18.10 -2.66
CA LEU A 342 -1.05 19.33 -2.00
C LEU A 342 -1.42 20.57 -2.84
N LEU A 343 -1.09 20.57 -4.14
CA LEU A 343 -1.41 21.67 -5.04
C LEU A 343 -2.93 21.90 -5.20
N THR A 344 -3.74 20.84 -5.13
CA THR A 344 -5.21 20.98 -5.13
C THR A 344 -5.69 21.77 -3.93
N ASP A 345 -5.18 21.47 -2.74
CA ASP A 345 -5.58 22.16 -1.51
C ASP A 345 -5.06 23.61 -1.48
N MET A 346 -3.93 23.88 -2.15
CA MET A 346 -3.36 25.23 -2.32
C MET A 346 -3.96 26.02 -3.50
N THR A 347 -4.87 25.44 -4.29
CA THR A 347 -5.48 26.09 -5.48
C THR A 347 -7.00 25.90 -5.47
N PRO A 348 -7.71 26.41 -4.44
CA PRO A 348 -9.14 26.13 -4.26
C PRO A 348 -10.00 26.58 -5.45
N GLU A 349 -9.64 27.70 -6.09
CA GLU A 349 -10.37 28.28 -7.23
C GLU A 349 -10.02 27.64 -8.59
N LYS A 350 -9.01 26.76 -8.64
CA LYS A 350 -8.54 26.08 -9.86
C LYS A 350 -8.19 27.03 -11.02
N ASP A 351 -7.71 28.22 -10.68
CA ASP A 351 -7.33 29.30 -11.58
C ASP A 351 -5.81 29.35 -11.86
N GLY A 352 -5.07 28.34 -11.38
CA GLY A 352 -3.62 28.25 -11.50
C GLY A 352 -2.87 29.27 -10.63
N GLN A 353 -3.53 29.84 -9.62
CA GLN A 353 -2.92 30.72 -8.63
C GLN A 353 -2.78 29.98 -7.30
N MET A 354 -1.54 29.70 -6.93
CA MET A 354 -1.23 28.98 -5.69
C MET A 354 -1.33 29.93 -4.49
N ILE A 355 -1.99 29.49 -3.43
CA ILE A 355 -2.14 30.23 -2.17
C ILE A 355 -1.50 29.41 -1.05
N ILE A 356 -0.51 30.00 -0.38
CA ILE A 356 0.10 29.43 0.84
C ILE A 356 -0.71 29.91 2.05
N ASP A 357 -1.82 29.23 2.35
CA ASP A 357 -2.62 29.51 3.54
C ASP A 357 -1.98 28.91 4.80
N MET A 358 -1.25 29.75 5.55
CA MET A 358 -0.61 29.36 6.81
C MET A 358 -1.60 29.00 7.94
N LYS A 359 -2.91 29.17 7.73
CA LYS A 359 -3.95 28.69 8.66
C LYS A 359 -4.34 27.24 8.38
N ASP A 360 -4.12 26.75 7.16
CA ASP A 360 -4.30 25.34 6.83
C ASP A 360 -3.18 24.52 7.48
N GLU A 361 -3.53 23.58 8.36
CA GLU A 361 -2.55 22.77 9.11
C GLU A 361 -1.57 21.96 8.24
N ALA A 362 -1.99 21.44 7.09
CA ALA A 362 -1.14 20.64 6.21
C ALA A 362 -0.21 21.53 5.41
N VAL A 363 -0.72 22.65 4.87
CA VAL A 363 0.10 23.66 4.21
C VAL A 363 1.10 24.26 5.20
N ARG A 364 0.66 24.66 6.39
CA ARG A 364 1.53 25.17 7.46
C ARG A 364 2.61 24.17 7.87
N GLY A 365 2.26 22.88 7.97
CA GLY A 365 3.22 21.82 8.30
C GLY A 365 4.26 21.63 7.20
N ALA A 366 3.84 21.64 5.93
CA ALA A 366 4.72 21.52 4.78
C ALA A 366 5.59 22.77 4.56
N THR A 367 5.09 23.98 4.81
CA THR A 367 5.83 25.24 4.56
C THR A 367 6.93 25.45 5.60
N VAL A 368 8.17 25.21 5.18
CA VAL A 368 9.39 25.35 6.01
C VAL A 368 10.10 26.68 5.79
N ILE A 369 9.90 27.31 4.63
CA ILE A 369 10.36 28.68 4.34
C ILE A 369 9.22 29.41 3.62
N LYS A 370 8.92 30.63 4.04
CA LYS A 370 7.94 31.51 3.38
C LYS A 370 8.56 32.89 3.15
N ASP A 371 8.60 33.33 1.89
CA ASP A 371 9.16 34.63 1.47
C ASP A 371 10.59 34.88 2.01
N GLY A 372 11.40 33.82 2.12
CA GLY A 372 12.75 33.86 2.69
C GLY A 372 12.85 33.77 4.21
N GLU A 373 11.73 33.78 4.94
CA GLU A 373 11.73 33.55 6.39
C GLU A 373 11.57 32.05 6.68
N ILE A 374 12.46 31.49 7.51
CA ILE A 374 12.36 30.10 7.95
C ILE A 374 11.20 29.98 8.96
N THR A 375 10.19 29.19 8.61
CA THR A 375 8.98 28.96 9.41
C THR A 375 8.96 27.57 10.08
N TRP A 376 10.02 26.81 9.93
CA TRP A 376 10.25 25.54 10.63
C TRP A 376 10.84 25.76 12.04
N PRO A 377 10.46 24.98 13.06
CA PRO A 377 9.45 23.90 13.03
C PRO A 377 8.00 24.44 13.08
N PRO A 378 7.03 23.70 12.51
CA PRO A 378 5.62 24.05 12.66
C PRO A 378 5.18 23.89 14.13
N PRO A 379 4.17 24.67 14.58
CA PRO A 379 3.54 24.41 15.86
C PRO A 379 2.98 22.99 15.89
N ALA A 380 2.95 22.36 17.07
CA ALA A 380 2.37 21.04 17.23
C ALA A 380 0.96 21.01 16.62
N PRO A 381 0.63 20.02 15.75
CA PRO A 381 -0.70 19.93 15.17
C PRO A 381 -1.74 19.93 16.28
N LYS A 382 -2.84 20.68 16.10
CA LYS A 382 -3.99 20.45 16.97
C LYS A 382 -4.44 19.04 16.66
N ILE A 383 -4.26 18.14 17.61
CA ILE A 383 -4.74 16.77 17.49
C ILE A 383 -6.26 16.91 17.39
N SER A 384 -6.78 16.94 16.16
CA SER A 384 -8.17 16.63 15.90
C SER A 384 -8.32 15.24 16.46
N ALA A 385 -9.00 15.13 17.60
CA ALA A 385 -9.17 13.89 18.31
C ALA A 385 -9.68 12.87 17.30
N THR A 386 -8.77 12.03 16.80
CA THR A 386 -9.17 10.69 16.38
C THR A 386 -9.82 10.18 17.65
N PRO A 387 -11.12 9.85 17.66
CA PRO A 387 -11.76 9.46 18.90
C PRO A 387 -10.90 8.35 19.47
N THR A 388 -10.24 8.65 20.58
CA THR A 388 -9.56 7.65 21.39
C THR A 388 -10.62 6.59 21.57
N LYS A 389 -10.42 5.43 20.96
CA LYS A 389 -11.04 4.22 21.48
C LYS A 389 -10.61 4.25 22.94
N LYS A 390 -11.51 4.70 23.81
CA LYS A 390 -11.31 4.53 25.25
C LYS A 390 -10.94 3.06 25.42
N PRO A 391 -9.95 2.72 26.26
CA PRO A 391 -9.77 1.35 26.67
C PRO A 391 -11.15 0.82 27.02
N VAL A 392 -11.60 -0.18 26.28
CA VAL A 392 -12.74 -0.94 26.73
C VAL A 392 -12.17 -1.65 27.94
N GLU A 393 -12.35 -1.05 29.12
CA GLU A 393 -12.34 -1.84 30.35
C GLU A 393 -13.20 -3.05 30.04
N GLU A 394 -12.63 -4.24 30.23
CA GLU A 394 -13.42 -5.46 30.32
C GLU A 394 -14.33 -5.30 31.54
N VAL A 395 -15.43 -4.57 31.35
CA VAL A 395 -16.56 -4.58 32.25
C VAL A 395 -17.09 -6.01 32.15
N PRO A 396 -17.17 -6.76 33.27
CA PRO A 396 -17.87 -8.02 33.29
C PRO A 396 -19.24 -7.75 32.69
N VAL A 397 -19.58 -8.46 31.60
CA VAL A 397 -20.79 -8.21 30.83
C VAL A 397 -22.00 -8.48 31.72
N THR A 398 -22.40 -7.46 32.45
CA THR A 398 -23.76 -7.30 32.94
C THR A 398 -24.50 -6.68 31.76
N PRO A 399 -25.52 -7.33 31.19
CA PRO A 399 -26.14 -6.86 29.95
C PRO A 399 -26.83 -5.50 30.18
N GLU A 400 -26.21 -4.41 29.78
CA GLU A 400 -26.92 -3.14 29.60
C GLU A 400 -27.61 -3.12 28.23
N GLU A 401 -28.89 -2.80 28.27
CA GLU A 401 -29.80 -2.78 27.12
C GLU A 401 -29.29 -1.84 26.02
N ILE A 402 -28.97 -2.46 24.89
CA ILE A 402 -29.00 -1.82 23.58
C ILE A 402 -30.32 -1.04 23.50
N LYS A 403 -30.29 0.29 23.35
CA LYS A 403 -31.47 1.04 22.87
C LYS A 403 -31.82 0.47 21.50
N LYS A 404 -32.73 -0.50 21.50
CA LYS A 404 -33.28 -1.12 20.30
C LYS A 404 -33.72 0.02 19.39
N PRO A 405 -33.40 -0.02 18.08
CA PRO A 405 -34.08 0.85 17.13
C PRO A 405 -35.57 0.73 17.42
N GLY A 406 -36.27 1.85 17.65
CA GLY A 406 -37.67 1.81 18.06
C GLY A 406 -38.44 0.82 17.20
N LEU A 407 -39.34 0.03 17.80
CA LEU A 407 -40.03 -1.12 17.21
C LEU A 407 -40.48 -0.90 15.74
N ILE A 408 -40.83 0.34 15.40
CA ILE A 408 -41.19 0.83 14.07
C ILE A 408 -40.05 0.73 13.03
N LYS A 409 -38.80 1.11 13.37
CA LYS A 409 -37.65 1.06 12.44
C LYS A 409 -37.18 -0.38 12.16
N GLN A 410 -37.35 -1.30 13.11
CA GLN A 410 -37.05 -2.72 12.90
C GLN A 410 -38.18 -3.46 12.17
N SER A 411 -39.44 -3.07 12.36
CA SER A 411 -40.59 -3.69 11.69
C SER A 411 -40.86 -3.14 10.29
N LEU A 412 -40.38 -1.94 9.95
CA LEU A 412 -40.58 -1.33 8.64
C LEU A 412 -40.14 -2.22 7.45
N PRO A 413 -38.94 -2.83 7.42
CA PRO A 413 -38.56 -3.73 6.32
C PRO A 413 -39.41 -5.02 6.29
N MET A 414 -39.84 -5.55 7.44
CA MET A 414 -40.76 -6.69 7.51
C MET A 414 -42.16 -6.31 7.00
N LEU A 415 -42.65 -5.11 7.30
CA LEU A 415 -43.94 -4.59 6.86
C LEU A 415 -43.93 -4.34 5.35
N ILE A 416 -42.87 -3.73 4.82
CA ILE A 416 -42.67 -3.54 3.37
C ILE A 416 -42.60 -4.90 2.68
N GLY A 417 -41.82 -5.85 3.21
CA GLY A 417 -41.74 -7.21 2.68
C GLY A 417 -43.10 -7.92 2.68
N GLY A 418 -43.86 -7.82 3.78
CA GLY A 418 -45.20 -8.39 3.89
C GLY A 418 -46.21 -7.77 2.92
N LEU A 419 -46.19 -6.45 2.72
CA LEU A 419 -47.05 -5.75 1.77
C LEU A 419 -46.72 -6.13 0.32
N LEU A 420 -45.44 -6.29 -0.02
CA LEU A 420 -45.02 -6.77 -1.34
C LEU A 420 -45.47 -8.20 -1.60
N LEU A 421 -45.34 -9.09 -0.61
CA LEU A 421 -45.82 -10.47 -0.70
C LEU A 421 -47.34 -10.55 -0.83
N TYR A 422 -48.07 -9.70 -0.09
CA TYR A 422 -49.52 -9.60 -0.18
C TYR A 422 -49.97 -9.07 -1.56
N GLY A 423 -49.32 -8.01 -2.04
CA GLY A 423 -49.56 -7.45 -3.38
C GLY A 423 -49.33 -8.50 -4.46
N LEU A 424 -48.21 -9.21 -4.42
CA LEU A 424 -47.90 -10.29 -5.36
C LEU A 424 -48.94 -11.42 -5.29
N GLY A 425 -49.36 -11.84 -4.10
CA GLY A 425 -50.37 -12.88 -3.91
C GLY A 425 -51.77 -12.49 -4.40
N SER A 426 -52.09 -11.19 -4.45
CA SER A 426 -53.39 -10.68 -4.91
C SER A 426 -53.58 -10.74 -6.43
N VAL A 427 -52.48 -10.73 -7.19
CA VAL A 427 -52.48 -10.69 -8.66
C VAL A 427 -51.92 -11.95 -9.32
N ALA A 428 -51.17 -12.77 -8.58
CA ALA A 428 -50.49 -13.93 -9.15
C ALA A 428 -51.41 -15.17 -9.26
N PRO A 429 -51.27 -15.96 -10.34
CA PRO A 429 -51.94 -17.26 -10.47
C PRO A 429 -51.55 -18.24 -9.34
N SER A 430 -52.45 -19.17 -8.99
CA SER A 430 -52.18 -20.20 -7.96
C SER A 430 -50.95 -21.07 -8.28
N SER A 431 -50.73 -21.38 -9.56
CA SER A 431 -49.53 -22.09 -10.01
C SER A 431 -48.25 -21.32 -9.75
N PHE A 432 -48.27 -19.99 -9.88
CA PHE A 432 -47.12 -19.13 -9.57
C PHE A 432 -46.81 -19.13 -8.07
N MET A 433 -47.83 -19.08 -7.21
CA MET A 433 -47.65 -19.07 -5.75
C MET A 433 -46.96 -20.33 -5.23
N THR A 434 -47.24 -21.50 -5.82
CA THR A 434 -46.53 -22.74 -5.49
C THR A 434 -45.04 -22.64 -5.84
N HIS A 435 -44.70 -22.21 -7.05
CA HIS A 435 -43.29 -22.05 -7.48
C HIS A 435 -42.56 -20.98 -6.67
N PHE A 436 -43.23 -19.88 -6.36
CA PHE A 436 -42.68 -18.77 -5.58
C PHE A 436 -42.38 -19.18 -4.13
N THR A 437 -43.26 -19.99 -3.52
CA THR A 437 -43.02 -20.53 -2.17
C THR A 437 -41.80 -21.43 -2.15
N VAL A 438 -41.68 -22.34 -3.13
CA VAL A 438 -40.51 -23.21 -3.27
C VAL A 438 -39.23 -22.40 -3.48
N PHE A 439 -39.29 -21.34 -4.29
CA PHE A 439 -38.17 -20.43 -4.52
C PHE A 439 -37.69 -19.77 -3.22
N VAL A 440 -38.60 -19.18 -2.44
CA VAL A 440 -38.26 -18.51 -1.17
C VAL A 440 -37.62 -19.50 -0.19
N LEU A 441 -38.22 -20.69 -0.01
CA LEU A 441 -37.64 -21.72 0.85
C LEU A 441 -36.26 -22.18 0.36
N SER A 442 -36.07 -22.30 -0.95
CA SER A 442 -34.78 -22.66 -1.54
C SER A 442 -33.71 -21.60 -1.28
N CYS A 443 -34.05 -20.32 -1.27
CA CYS A 443 -33.13 -19.24 -0.89
C CYS A 443 -32.69 -19.35 0.58
N PHE A 444 -33.60 -19.64 1.51
CA PHE A 444 -33.26 -19.86 2.91
C PHE A 444 -32.34 -21.07 3.10
N VAL A 445 -32.67 -22.19 2.46
CA VAL A 445 -31.82 -23.39 2.48
C VAL A 445 -30.44 -23.08 1.90
N GLY A 446 -30.38 -22.41 0.75
CA GLY A 446 -29.11 -22.01 0.12
C GLY A 446 -28.26 -21.12 1.02
N TYR A 447 -28.86 -20.12 1.68
CA TYR A 447 -28.17 -19.26 2.64
C TYR A 447 -27.55 -20.07 3.79
N MET A 448 -28.33 -20.95 4.43
CA MET A 448 -27.85 -21.76 5.55
C MET A 448 -26.76 -22.75 5.13
N VAL A 449 -26.88 -23.37 3.95
CA VAL A 449 -25.91 -24.37 3.49
C VAL A 449 -24.58 -23.74 3.10
N ILE A 450 -24.59 -22.61 2.40
CA ILE A 450 -23.36 -21.93 1.95
C ILE A 450 -22.58 -21.37 3.14
N TRP A 451 -23.27 -20.80 4.14
CA TRP A 451 -22.62 -20.26 5.34
C TRP A 451 -21.87 -21.28 6.18
N ASN A 452 -22.19 -22.58 6.04
CA ASN A 452 -21.56 -23.67 6.77
C ASN A 452 -20.39 -24.33 6.00
N VAL A 453 -20.00 -23.80 4.84
CA VAL A 453 -18.87 -24.32 4.07
C VAL A 453 -17.57 -23.73 4.61
N THR A 454 -16.59 -24.59 4.90
CA THR A 454 -15.26 -24.17 5.34
C THR A 454 -14.57 -23.30 4.28
N ALA A 455 -13.87 -22.24 4.69
CA ALA A 455 -13.22 -21.30 3.77
C ALA A 455 -12.27 -21.97 2.75
N ALA A 456 -11.59 -23.05 3.16
CA ALA A 456 -10.70 -23.84 2.29
C ALA A 456 -11.42 -24.49 1.08
N LEU A 457 -12.76 -24.62 1.13
CA LEU A 457 -13.58 -25.25 0.09
C LEU A 457 -14.36 -24.25 -0.76
N HIS A 458 -14.13 -22.94 -0.61
CA HIS A 458 -14.84 -21.93 -1.42
C HIS A 458 -14.58 -22.08 -2.93
N THR A 459 -13.36 -22.40 -3.35
CA THR A 459 -13.04 -22.62 -4.77
C THR A 459 -13.69 -23.89 -5.34
N PRO A 460 -13.63 -25.06 -4.66
CA PRO A 460 -14.46 -26.21 -5.00
C PRO A 460 -15.96 -25.90 -5.03
N LEU A 461 -16.47 -25.12 -4.08
CA LEU A 461 -17.88 -24.72 -4.02
C LEU A 461 -18.29 -23.92 -5.26
N MET A 462 -17.48 -22.93 -5.67
CA MET A 462 -17.73 -22.16 -6.90
C MET A 462 -17.82 -23.08 -8.13
N SER A 463 -16.90 -24.04 -8.24
CA SER A 463 -16.90 -25.02 -9.34
C SER A 463 -18.15 -25.91 -9.34
N VAL A 464 -18.59 -26.39 -8.17
CA VAL A 464 -19.85 -27.15 -8.05
C VAL A 464 -21.04 -26.30 -8.44
N THR A 465 -21.11 -25.05 -7.98
CA THR A 465 -22.24 -24.16 -8.32
C THR A 465 -22.30 -23.87 -9.82
N ASN A 466 -21.15 -23.79 -10.50
CA ASN A 466 -21.10 -23.67 -11.95
C ASN A 466 -21.54 -24.96 -12.67
N ALA A 467 -21.25 -26.14 -12.13
CA ALA A 467 -21.77 -27.39 -12.67
C ALA A 467 -23.30 -27.45 -12.53
N VAL A 468 -23.83 -27.12 -11.35
CA VAL A 468 -25.25 -27.18 -10.99
C VAL A 468 -26.08 -26.11 -11.73
N SER A 469 -25.52 -24.92 -12.01
CA SER A 469 -26.20 -23.87 -12.77
C SER A 469 -26.62 -24.32 -14.17
N SER A 470 -26.00 -25.39 -14.68
CA SER A 470 -26.37 -26.05 -15.95
C SER A 470 -27.73 -26.76 -15.92
N ILE A 471 -28.48 -26.71 -14.82
CA ILE A 471 -29.89 -27.16 -14.73
C ILE A 471 -30.79 -26.53 -15.81
N ILE A 472 -30.36 -25.41 -16.40
CA ILE A 472 -30.97 -24.80 -17.59
C ILE A 472 -31.09 -25.77 -18.79
N ILE A 473 -30.33 -26.88 -18.81
CA ILE A 473 -30.47 -27.97 -19.78
C ILE A 473 -31.91 -28.54 -19.82
N ILE A 474 -32.63 -28.55 -18.69
CA ILE A 474 -34.02 -29.01 -18.62
C ILE A 474 -34.91 -28.16 -19.53
N GLY A 475 -34.70 -26.84 -19.55
CA GLY A 475 -35.45 -25.95 -20.43
C GLY A 475 -35.20 -26.25 -21.91
N ALA A 476 -33.94 -26.52 -22.27
CA ALA A 476 -33.59 -26.89 -23.64
C ALA A 476 -34.14 -28.26 -24.05
N LEU A 477 -34.13 -29.25 -23.14
CA LEU A 477 -34.72 -30.59 -23.37
C LEU A 477 -36.23 -30.55 -23.59
N ILE A 478 -36.96 -29.64 -22.95
CA ILE A 478 -38.40 -29.47 -23.19
C ILE A 478 -38.67 -28.92 -24.60
N GLN A 479 -37.77 -28.11 -25.14
CA GLN A 479 -37.95 -27.43 -26.43
C GLN A 479 -37.47 -28.23 -27.64
N ILE A 480 -36.72 -29.33 -27.43
CA ILE A 480 -36.16 -30.12 -28.53
C ILE A 480 -37.24 -30.85 -29.37
N SER A 481 -38.41 -31.10 -28.78
CA SER A 481 -39.58 -31.68 -29.47
C SER A 481 -40.52 -30.64 -30.07
N SER A 482 -40.11 -29.37 -30.16
CA SER A 482 -40.93 -28.30 -30.75
C SER A 482 -40.99 -28.40 -32.28
N SER A 483 -42.08 -27.90 -32.87
CA SER A 483 -42.32 -27.96 -34.32
C SER A 483 -41.52 -26.92 -35.13
N GLY A 484 -40.83 -25.98 -34.48
CA GLY A 484 -40.08 -24.91 -35.13
C GLY A 484 -38.61 -25.26 -35.30
N THR A 485 -38.10 -25.30 -36.53
CA THR A 485 -36.69 -25.63 -36.85
C THR A 485 -35.69 -24.75 -36.09
N LEU A 486 -36.00 -23.45 -35.92
CA LEU A 486 -35.16 -22.53 -35.16
C LEU A 486 -35.11 -22.87 -33.66
N LEU A 487 -36.25 -23.21 -33.06
CA LEU A 487 -36.35 -23.60 -31.66
C LEU A 487 -35.58 -24.91 -31.41
N VAL A 488 -35.72 -25.89 -32.30
CA VAL A 488 -34.97 -27.15 -32.24
C VAL A 488 -33.46 -26.90 -32.36
N ALA A 489 -33.03 -26.02 -33.26
CA ALA A 489 -31.62 -25.66 -33.41
C ALA A 489 -31.05 -25.00 -32.15
N LEU A 490 -31.77 -24.01 -31.59
CA LEU A 490 -31.37 -23.33 -30.36
C LEU A 490 -31.36 -24.28 -29.15
N ALA A 491 -32.36 -25.16 -29.03
CA ALA A 491 -32.41 -26.19 -28.01
C ALA A 491 -31.22 -27.16 -28.12
N THR A 492 -30.88 -27.59 -29.33
CA THR A 492 -29.73 -28.49 -29.58
C THR A 492 -28.40 -27.84 -29.17
N ILE A 493 -28.19 -26.56 -29.52
CA ILE A 493 -27.00 -25.79 -29.11
C ILE A 493 -26.99 -25.63 -27.58
N GLY A 494 -28.13 -25.30 -26.99
CA GLY A 494 -28.27 -25.17 -25.54
C GLY A 494 -27.90 -26.45 -24.81
N ILE A 495 -28.40 -27.60 -25.27
CA ILE A 495 -28.06 -28.93 -24.72
C ILE A 495 -26.56 -29.21 -24.85
N LEU A 496 -25.95 -28.90 -26.00
CA LEU A 496 -24.52 -29.11 -26.21
C LEU A 496 -23.67 -28.29 -25.22
N ILE A 497 -23.90 -26.98 -25.14
CA ILE A 497 -23.10 -26.07 -24.30
C ILE A 497 -23.29 -26.42 -22.81
N THR A 498 -24.54 -26.68 -22.39
CA THR A 498 -24.83 -27.04 -21.00
C THR A 498 -24.23 -28.39 -20.62
N SER A 499 -24.23 -29.36 -21.53
CA SER A 499 -23.58 -30.66 -21.29
C SER A 499 -22.07 -30.52 -21.10
N ILE A 500 -21.41 -29.63 -21.84
CA ILE A 500 -19.99 -29.30 -21.65
C ILE A 500 -19.77 -28.69 -20.27
N ASN A 501 -20.63 -27.75 -19.86
CA ASN A 501 -20.51 -27.10 -18.55
C ASN A 501 -20.74 -28.08 -17.38
N ILE A 502 -21.70 -29.01 -17.51
CA ILE A 502 -21.93 -30.10 -16.54
C ILE A 502 -20.67 -30.97 -16.41
N ALA A 503 -20.20 -31.51 -17.54
CA ALA A 503 -19.07 -32.44 -17.55
C ALA A 503 -17.79 -31.77 -17.03
N GLY A 504 -17.50 -30.56 -17.51
CA GLY A 504 -16.33 -29.78 -17.09
C GLY A 504 -16.39 -29.38 -15.62
N GLY A 505 -17.52 -28.83 -15.17
CA GLY A 505 -17.70 -28.39 -13.79
C GLY A 505 -17.56 -29.53 -12.78
N PHE A 506 -18.16 -30.70 -13.03
CA PHE A 506 -18.01 -31.86 -12.15
C PHE A 506 -16.61 -32.48 -12.22
N ALA A 507 -15.98 -32.53 -13.39
CA ALA A 507 -14.61 -33.06 -13.52
C ALA A 507 -13.59 -32.19 -12.78
N VAL A 508 -13.69 -30.87 -12.91
CA VAL A 508 -12.81 -29.90 -12.23
C VAL A 508 -13.06 -29.93 -10.73
N THR A 509 -14.32 -29.96 -10.30
CA THR A 509 -14.67 -30.14 -8.88
C THR A 509 -14.03 -31.41 -8.31
N ARG A 510 -14.21 -32.57 -8.98
CA ARG A 510 -13.68 -33.85 -8.51
C ARG A 510 -12.16 -33.79 -8.36
N ARG A 511 -11.46 -33.24 -9.36
CA ARG A 511 -10.01 -33.05 -9.32
C ARG A 511 -9.59 -32.14 -8.17
N MET A 512 -10.33 -31.07 -7.89
CA MET A 512 -10.06 -30.19 -6.77
C MET A 512 -10.25 -30.88 -5.42
N LEU A 513 -11.33 -31.63 -5.24
CA LEU A 513 -11.58 -32.38 -4.01
C LEU A 513 -10.58 -33.52 -3.79
N GLU A 514 -10.12 -34.18 -4.87
CA GLU A 514 -9.07 -35.21 -4.79
C GLU A 514 -7.75 -34.66 -4.27
N MET A 515 -7.42 -33.39 -4.51
CA MET A 515 -6.22 -32.74 -3.95
C MET A 515 -6.30 -32.52 -2.42
N PHE A 516 -7.49 -32.62 -1.82
CA PHE A 516 -7.69 -32.54 -0.37
C PHE A 516 -7.71 -33.90 0.33
N ARG A 517 -7.70 -35.02 -0.42
CA ARG A 517 -7.55 -36.35 0.17
C ARG A 517 -6.09 -36.58 0.55
N LYS A 518 -5.85 -36.89 1.83
CA LYS A 518 -4.54 -37.29 2.36
C LYS A 518 -4.11 -38.66 1.83
#